data_AF-A0A5N6ZEA6-F1
#
_entry.id   AF-A0A5N6ZEA6-F1
#
_cell.length_a   1.000
_cell.length_b   1.000
_cell.length_c   1.000
_cell.angle_alpha   90.00
_cell.angle_beta   90.00
_cell.angle_gamma   90.00
#
_symmetry.space_group_name_H-M   'P 1'
#
loop_
_entity.id
_entity.type
_entity.pdbx_description
1 polymer ?
#
loop_
_entity_poly.entity_id
_entity_poly.type
_entity_poly.pdbx_seq_one_letter_code
_entity_poly.pdbx_strand_id
1 'polypeptide(L)' 'MPASNALQPPLTPAERAIVQSYGDWTNFLMSYGLKPWNNEDAEEGKRILESLVENED' A
#
# COMPACT_ATOMS: atom_id res chain seq x y z
N MET A 1 1.22 -4.18 -17.67
CA MET A 1 2.36 -3.67 -16.88
C MET A 1 2.97 -4.84 -16.13
N PRO A 2 4.28 -5.13 -16.24
CA PRO A 2 4.95 -6.14 -15.43
C PRO A 2 4.86 -5.74 -13.94
N ALA A 3 4.88 -6.72 -13.04
CA ALA A 3 4.43 -6.63 -11.66
C ALA A 3 4.99 -5.45 -10.84
N SER A 4 4.31 -4.30 -10.83
CA SER A 4 4.50 -3.20 -9.85
C SER A 4 4.24 -3.64 -8.40
N ASN A 5 3.79 -4.88 -8.21
CA ASN A 5 3.47 -5.49 -6.93
C ASN A 5 4.58 -6.37 -6.35
N ALA A 6 5.75 -6.45 -7.00
CA ALA A 6 6.83 -7.33 -6.54
C ALA A 6 7.33 -6.99 -5.12
N LEU A 7 7.09 -5.75 -4.66
CA LEU A 7 7.47 -5.25 -3.34
C LEU A 7 6.27 -5.08 -2.40
N GLN A 8 5.08 -5.53 -2.80
CA GLN A 8 3.91 -5.46 -1.92
C GLN A 8 4.09 -6.45 -0.76
N PRO A 9 3.96 -5.99 0.50
CA PRO A 9 3.93 -6.90 1.65
C PRO A 9 2.66 -7.78 1.62
N PRO A 10 2.60 -8.84 2.43
CA PRO A 10 1.35 -9.53 2.66
C PRO A 10 0.28 -8.55 3.17
N LEU A 11 -0.84 -8.48 2.45
CA LEU A 11 -2.00 -7.64 2.78
C LEU A 11 -3.18 -8.55 3.13
N THR A 12 -3.96 -8.14 4.13
CA THR A 12 -5.28 -8.69 4.41
C THR A 12 -6.26 -8.32 3.29
N PRO A 13 -7.45 -8.97 3.22
CA PRO A 13 -8.45 -8.64 2.19
C PRO A 13 -8.91 -7.18 2.23
N ALA A 14 -9.06 -6.59 3.42
CA ALA A 14 -9.47 -5.19 3.59
C ALA A 14 -8.39 -4.22 3.07
N GLU A 15 -7.15 -4.42 3.52
CA GLU A 15 -5.99 -3.65 3.04
C GLU A 15 -5.82 -3.73 1.53
N ARG A 16 -6.01 -4.92 0.96
CA ARG A 16 -5.95 -5.14 -0.49
C ARG A 16 -7.05 -4.41 -1.24
N ALA A 17 -8.27 -4.33 -0.69
CA ALA A 17 -9.37 -3.60 -1.31
C ALA A 17 -9.05 -2.10 -1.40
N ILE A 18 -8.48 -1.52 -0.33
CA ILE A 18 -8.02 -0.12 -0.34
C ILE A 18 -6.92 0.06 -1.37
N VAL A 19 -5.86 -0.74 -1.34
CA VAL A 19 -4.74 -0.64 -2.30
C VAL A 19 -5.20 -0.77 -3.76
N GLN A 20 -6.19 -1.62 -4.04
CA GLN A 20 -6.78 -1.75 -5.37
C GLN A 20 -7.52 -0.49 -5.83
N SER A 21 -8.13 0.27 -4.91
CA SER A 21 -8.75 1.56 -5.24
C SER A 21 -7.72 2.62 -5.69
N TYR A 22 -6.45 2.48 -5.29
CA TYR A 22 -5.33 3.28 -5.80
C TYR A 22 -4.67 2.66 -7.05
N GLY A 23 -5.16 1.52 -7.52
CA GLY A 23 -4.64 0.74 -8.64
C GLY A 23 -3.77 -0.44 -8.18
N ASP A 24 -2.67 -0.15 -7.48
CA ASP A 24 -1.76 -1.16 -6.91
C ASP A 24 -0.89 -0.55 -5.80
N TRP A 25 -0.11 -1.40 -5.10
CA TRP A 25 0.73 -0.98 -3.98
C TRP A 25 1.70 0.15 -4.30
N THR A 26 2.29 0.11 -5.50
CA THR A 26 3.23 1.14 -5.92
C THR A 26 2.53 2.48 -6.14
N ASN A 27 1.34 2.47 -6.75
CA ASN A 27 0.54 3.69 -6.91
C ASN A 27 0.02 4.22 -5.58
N PHE A 28 -0.37 3.32 -4.66
CA PHE A 28 -0.74 3.68 -3.30
C PHE A 28 0.40 4.43 -2.61
N LEU A 29 1.59 3.85 -2.53
CA LEU A 29 2.74 4.53 -1.91
C LEU A 29 3.09 5.85 -2.60
N MET A 30 3.11 5.87 -3.94
CA MET A 30 3.39 7.10 -4.69
C MET A 30 2.36 8.20 -4.43
N SER A 31 1.09 7.88 -4.17
CA SER A 31 0.06 8.86 -3.81
C SER A 31 0.33 9.57 -2.48
N TYR A 32 1.09 8.93 -1.59
CA TYR A 32 1.56 9.50 -0.32
C TYR A 32 3.00 10.02 -0.38
N GLY A 33 3.63 10.03 -1.56
CA GLY A 33 5.03 10.47 -1.72
C GLY A 33 6.06 9.45 -1.21
N LEU A 34 5.64 8.21 -0.95
CA LEU A 34 6.46 7.13 -0.41
C LEU A 34 7.09 6.30 -1.52
N LYS A 35 8.31 5.81 -1.29
CA LYS A 35 9.07 5.03 -2.28
C LYS A 35 8.93 3.53 -2.01
N PRO A 36 8.33 2.74 -2.92
CA PRO A 36 8.13 1.29 -2.72
C PRO A 36 9.42 0.48 -2.56
N TRP A 37 10.56 0.98 -3.04
CA TRP A 37 11.87 0.34 -2.92
C TRP A 37 12.65 0.76 -1.67
N ASN A 38 12.12 1.67 -0.87
CA ASN A 38 12.68 2.00 0.44
C ASN A 38 11.87 1.25 1.50
N ASN A 39 12.54 0.45 2.32
CA ASN A 39 11.88 -0.34 3.35
C ASN A 39 11.18 0.55 4.39
N GLU A 40 11.79 1.68 4.78
CA GLU A 40 11.19 2.60 5.76
C GLU A 40 9.89 3.21 5.21
N ASP A 41 9.90 3.63 3.94
CA ASP A 41 8.71 4.18 3.28
C ASP A 41 7.63 3.11 3.05
N ALA A 42 8.03 1.86 2.78
CA ALA A 42 7.10 0.74 2.63
C ALA A 42 6.44 0.35 3.97
N GLU A 43 7.20 0.37 5.06
CA GLU A 43 6.67 0.20 6.41
C GLU A 43 5.73 1.35 6.78
N GLU A 44 6.10 2.61 6.51
CA GLU A 44 5.23 3.76 6.75
C GLU A 44 3.91 3.64 5.97
N GLY A 45 3.98 3.29 4.69
CA GLY A 45 2.78 3.07 3.89
C GLY A 45 1.91 1.92 4.40
N LYS A 46 2.52 0.87 4.97
CA LYS A 46 1.77 -0.20 5.62
C LYS A 46 1.03 0.32 6.85
N ARG A 47 1.65 1.18 7.66
CA ARG A 47 1.00 1.81 8.83
C ARG A 47 -0.16 2.73 8.41
N ILE A 48 0.01 3.52 7.36
CA ILE A 48 -1.06 4.33 6.79
C ILE A 48 -2.22 3.44 6.34
N LEU A 49 -1.91 2.34 5.65
CA LEU A 49 -2.92 1.39 5.17
C LEU A 49 -3.68 0.73 6.32
N GLU A 50 -3.00 0.32 7.39
CA GLU A 50 -3.62 -0.20 8.62
C GLU A 50 -4.60 0.83 9.20
N SER A 51 -4.17 2.09 9.35
CA SER A 51 -5.03 3.16 9.85
C SER A 51 -6.22 3.45 8.94
N LEU A 52 -6.07 3.37 7.60
CA LEU A 52 -7.19 3.55 6.69
C LEU A 52 -8.26 2.46 6.86
N VAL A 53 -7.84 1.20 7.05
CA VAL A 53 -8.77 0.10 7.34
C VAL A 53 -9.50 0.35 8.66
N GLU A 54 -8.79 0.77 9.71
CA GLU A 54 -9.40 1.07 11.02
C GLU A 54 -10.40 2.24 10.98
N ASN A 55 -10.28 3.17 10.01
CA ASN A 55 -11.19 4.31 9.87
C ASN A 55 -12.36 4.06 8.89
N GLU A 56 -12.33 2.96 8.11
CA GLU A 56 -13.43 2.55 7.23
C GLU A 56 -14.42 1.55 7.89
N ASP A 57 -14.21 1.18 9.16
CA ASP A 57 -15.12 0.35 9.98
C ASP A 57 -16.05 1.17 10.90
#